data_AF-A0A7W6RSH5-F1
#
_entry.id   AF-A0A7W6RSH5-F1
#
_cell.length_a   1.000
_cell.length_b   1.000
_cell.length_c   1.000
_cell.angle_alpha   90.00
_cell.angle_beta   90.00
_cell.angle_gamma   90.00
#
_symmetry.space_group_name_H-M   'P 1'
#
loop_
_entity.id
_entity.type
_entity.pdbx_description
1 polymer ?
#
loop_
_entity_poly.entity_id
_entity_poly.type
_entity_poly.pdbx_seq_one_letter_code
_entity_poly.pdbx_strand_id
1 'polypeptide(L)'
;MAEIIDGKDVAASVIEAVKAAAFDLERTHGVKTGFAVVIVGDDPASHTYDGAKSRMAKECGFASIQHTLPAKTTQEELAALIQSLNQDPSIHGILVQLPLPRPLKSDPIIQLILPEKDVDGLHVVNGGKLATGDLETGLVSCTPDGAMVFVRRMHGDDLSGLNAVVIGRSNLFGKPMAQRLLDANAAVTMAHSRRTCPERAAPPSAVLRWSRRALDQAGCDGDRCRHQSD
;
A
#
# COMPACT_ATOMS: atom_id res chain seq x y z
N MET A 1 -19.69 12.39 -19.34
CA MET A 1 -19.22 11.01 -19.65
C MET A 1 -18.10 10.71 -18.69
N ALA A 2 -18.08 9.55 -18.04
CA ALA A 2 -16.98 9.19 -17.14
C ALA A 2 -15.77 8.73 -17.99
N GLU A 3 -14.59 9.22 -17.66
CA GLU A 3 -13.34 8.71 -18.22
C GLU A 3 -12.98 7.41 -17.48
N ILE A 4 -12.70 6.34 -18.23
CA ILE A 4 -12.30 5.06 -17.66
C ILE A 4 -10.79 5.09 -17.45
N ILE A 5 -10.36 4.90 -16.21
CA ILE A 5 -8.94 4.76 -15.88
C ILE A 5 -8.58 3.28 -16.01
N ASP A 6 -7.80 2.94 -17.04
CA ASP A 6 -7.28 1.57 -17.18
C ASP A 6 -6.09 1.35 -16.23
N GLY A 7 -6.36 0.66 -15.13
CA GLY A 7 -5.36 0.33 -14.13
C GLY A 7 -4.25 -0.59 -14.64
N LYS A 8 -4.51 -1.41 -15.67
CA LYS A 8 -3.50 -2.35 -16.22
C LYS A 8 -2.46 -1.60 -17.04
N ASP A 9 -2.91 -0.67 -17.88
CA ASP A 9 -2.01 0.14 -18.70
C ASP A 9 -1.13 1.04 -17.83
N VAL A 10 -1.71 1.65 -16.79
CA VAL A 10 -0.95 2.44 -15.82
C VAL A 10 0.07 1.56 -15.09
N ALA A 11 -0.35 0.40 -14.58
CA ALA A 11 0.56 -0.52 -13.90
C ALA A 11 1.72 -0.96 -14.80
N ALA A 12 1.46 -1.28 -16.07
CA ALA A 12 2.50 -1.63 -17.04
C ALA A 12 3.54 -0.52 -17.20
N SER A 13 3.10 0.75 -17.30
CA SER A 13 4.03 1.87 -17.40
C SER A 13 4.92 2.04 -16.16
N VAL A 14 4.37 1.82 -14.96
CA VAL A 14 5.12 1.85 -13.70
C VAL A 14 6.13 0.70 -13.65
N ILE A 15 5.73 -0.51 -14.05
CA ILE A 15 6.60 -1.69 -14.08
C ILE A 15 7.80 -1.46 -15.00
N GLU A 16 7.59 -0.90 -16.20
CA GLU A 16 8.69 -0.60 -17.12
C GLU A 16 9.65 0.46 -16.57
N ALA A 17 9.12 1.50 -15.91
CA ALA A 17 9.96 2.50 -15.23
C ALA A 17 10.81 1.87 -14.11
N VAL A 18 10.21 0.98 -13.31
CA VAL A 18 10.91 0.28 -12.23
C VAL A 18 11.97 -0.68 -12.79
N LYS A 19 11.67 -1.43 -13.86
CA LYS A 19 12.64 -2.28 -14.57
C LYS A 19 13.85 -1.50 -15.04
N ALA A 20 13.63 -0.36 -15.70
CA ALA A 20 14.70 0.49 -16.20
C ALA A 20 15.57 1.00 -15.04
N ALA A 21 14.95 1.50 -13.96
CA ALA A 21 15.67 1.99 -12.79
C ALA A 21 16.47 0.87 -12.08
N ALA A 22 15.91 -0.33 -11.96
CA ALA A 22 16.57 -1.49 -11.37
C ALA A 22 17.78 -1.93 -12.19
N PHE A 23 17.63 -1.98 -13.51
CA PHE A 23 18.71 -2.31 -14.43
C PHE A 23 19.83 -1.28 -14.35
N ASP A 24 19.50 0.01 -14.34
CA ASP A 24 20.50 1.07 -14.21
C ASP A 24 21.23 1.01 -12.87
N LEU A 25 20.51 0.78 -11.76
CA LEU A 25 21.12 0.61 -10.44
C LEU A 25 22.12 -0.56 -10.40
N GLU A 26 21.75 -1.71 -10.96
CA GLU A 26 22.64 -2.87 -11.03
C GLU A 26 23.85 -2.58 -11.93
N ARG A 27 23.64 -1.90 -13.07
CA ARG A 27 24.70 -1.57 -14.03
C ARG A 27 25.69 -0.53 -13.50
N THR A 28 25.23 0.52 -12.81
CA THR A 28 26.08 1.65 -12.39
C THR A 28 26.69 1.44 -11.02
N HIS A 29 25.99 0.77 -10.11
CA HIS A 29 26.42 0.59 -8.72
C HIS A 29 26.72 -0.87 -8.36
N GLY A 30 26.43 -1.84 -9.23
CA GLY A 30 26.59 -3.26 -8.93
C GLY A 30 25.62 -3.76 -7.85
N VAL A 31 24.57 -2.99 -7.53
CA VAL A 31 23.61 -3.29 -6.48
C VAL A 31 22.37 -3.91 -7.09
N LYS A 32 22.07 -5.15 -6.70
CA LYS A 32 20.83 -5.83 -7.06
C LYS A 32 19.78 -5.61 -5.98
N THR A 33 18.65 -4.99 -6.32
CA THR A 33 17.56 -4.75 -5.37
C THR A 33 17.02 -6.07 -4.83
N GLY A 34 17.12 -6.28 -3.54
CA GLY A 34 16.60 -7.46 -2.84
C GLY A 34 15.26 -7.18 -2.17
N PHE A 35 14.33 -8.11 -2.33
CA PHE A 35 12.97 -8.00 -1.83
C PHE A 35 12.51 -9.30 -1.18
N ALA A 36 12.18 -9.26 0.10
CA ALA A 36 11.72 -10.40 0.87
C ALA A 36 10.21 -10.35 1.10
N VAL A 37 9.52 -11.44 0.78
CA VAL A 37 8.09 -11.63 1.07
C VAL A 37 7.94 -12.73 2.10
N VAL A 38 7.26 -12.44 3.21
CA VAL A 38 7.00 -13.39 4.30
C VAL A 38 5.51 -13.71 4.34
N ILE A 39 5.19 -15.00 4.24
CA ILE A 39 3.83 -15.54 4.21
C ILE A 39 3.73 -16.55 5.35
N VAL A 40 2.65 -16.48 6.14
CA VAL A 40 2.41 -17.42 7.24
C VAL A 40 1.06 -18.09 7.05
N GLY A 41 1.09 -19.42 6.99
CA GLY A 41 -0.10 -20.22 6.76
C GLY A 41 -0.44 -20.41 5.29
N ASP A 42 -1.69 -20.80 5.05
CA ASP A 42 -2.17 -21.30 3.76
C ASP A 42 -3.57 -20.72 3.48
N ASP A 43 -3.68 -19.39 3.52
CA ASP A 43 -4.92 -18.71 3.13
C ASP A 43 -5.01 -18.68 1.60
N PRO A 44 -6.01 -19.33 0.98
CA PRO A 44 -6.20 -19.33 -0.48
C PRO A 44 -6.27 -17.92 -1.09
N ALA A 45 -6.77 -16.94 -0.33
CA ALA A 45 -6.81 -15.55 -0.77
C ALA A 45 -5.40 -14.95 -0.91
N SER A 46 -4.44 -15.39 -0.10
CA SER A 46 -3.06 -14.87 -0.11
C SER A 46 -2.26 -15.40 -1.32
N HIS A 47 -2.42 -16.68 -1.69
CA HIS A 47 -1.66 -17.30 -2.79
C HIS A 47 -1.77 -16.59 -4.15
N THR A 48 -2.95 -16.08 -4.49
CA THR A 48 -3.17 -15.40 -5.78
C THR A 48 -2.47 -14.04 -5.82
N TYR A 49 -2.47 -13.29 -4.70
CA TYR A 49 -1.83 -11.98 -4.61
C TYR A 49 -0.30 -12.09 -4.42
N ASP A 50 0.16 -13.11 -3.71
CA ASP A 50 1.58 -13.27 -3.38
C ASP A 50 2.41 -13.78 -4.56
N GLY A 51 1.86 -14.75 -5.30
CA GLY A 51 2.46 -15.21 -6.54
C GLY A 51 2.65 -14.07 -7.54
N ALA A 52 1.70 -13.13 -7.59
CA ALA A 52 1.81 -11.94 -8.43
C ALA A 52 2.94 -11.01 -7.97
N LYS A 53 3.07 -10.74 -6.66
CA LYS A 53 4.14 -9.87 -6.11
C LYS A 53 5.53 -10.44 -6.33
N SER A 54 5.75 -11.72 -6.04
CA SER A 54 7.06 -12.35 -6.27
C SER A 54 7.38 -12.45 -7.76
N ARG A 55 6.38 -12.76 -8.61
CA ARG A 55 6.56 -12.75 -10.07
C ARG A 55 6.93 -11.36 -10.57
N MET A 56 6.24 -10.32 -10.09
CA MET A 56 6.49 -8.93 -10.50
C MET A 56 7.89 -8.48 -10.09
N ALA A 57 8.32 -8.80 -8.86
CA ALA A 57 9.67 -8.49 -8.41
C ALA A 57 10.74 -9.14 -9.30
N LYS A 58 10.54 -10.41 -9.70
CA LYS A 58 11.43 -11.09 -10.66
C LYS A 58 11.38 -10.45 -12.04
N GLU A 59 10.20 -10.04 -12.49
CA GLU A 59 10.01 -9.32 -13.76
C GLU A 59 10.77 -7.99 -13.76
N CYS A 60 10.84 -7.30 -12.62
CA CYS A 60 11.63 -6.10 -12.40
C CYS A 60 13.14 -6.35 -12.22
N GLY A 61 13.60 -7.60 -12.28
CA GLY A 61 15.02 -7.96 -12.11
C GLY A 61 15.49 -8.04 -10.66
N PHE A 62 14.60 -7.97 -9.68
CA PHE A 62 14.95 -8.00 -8.26
C PHE A 62 15.39 -9.39 -7.80
N ALA A 63 16.29 -9.42 -6.81
CA ALA A 63 16.55 -10.61 -6.00
C ALA A 63 15.37 -10.83 -5.03
N SER A 64 14.32 -11.51 -5.51
CA SER A 64 13.13 -11.81 -4.71
C SER A 64 13.29 -13.12 -3.94
N ILE A 65 13.11 -13.05 -2.62
CA ILE A 65 13.07 -14.21 -1.73
C ILE A 65 11.67 -14.32 -1.13
N GLN A 66 11.10 -15.52 -1.18
CA GLN A 66 9.81 -15.80 -0.55
C GLN A 66 10.00 -16.79 0.60
N HIS A 67 9.58 -16.39 1.80
CA HIS A 67 9.52 -17.23 2.98
C HIS A 67 8.08 -17.66 3.23
N THR A 68 7.78 -18.94 3.01
CA THR A 68 6.47 -19.53 3.34
C THR A 68 6.61 -20.32 4.63
N LEU A 69 6.00 -19.82 5.70
CA LEU A 69 6.02 -20.40 7.03
C LEU A 69 4.69 -21.13 7.30
N PRO A 70 4.71 -22.25 8.06
CA PRO A 70 3.49 -22.98 8.37
C PRO A 70 2.57 -22.18 9.31
N ALA A 71 1.26 -22.46 9.28
CA ALA A 71 0.28 -21.77 10.14
C ALA A 71 0.53 -21.94 11.65
N LYS A 72 1.32 -22.94 12.05
CA LYS A 72 1.73 -23.21 13.44
C LYS A 72 2.93 -22.38 13.90
N THR A 73 3.50 -21.55 13.03
CA THR A 73 4.66 -20.70 13.36
C THR A 73 4.35 -19.82 14.56
N THR A 74 5.30 -19.72 15.48
CA THR A 74 5.13 -18.91 16.69
C THR A 74 5.47 -17.44 16.42
N GLN A 75 5.04 -16.58 17.35
CA GLN A 75 5.36 -15.15 17.28
C GLN A 75 6.88 -14.91 17.28
N GLU A 76 7.61 -15.68 18.07
CA GLU A 76 9.05 -15.60 18.25
C GLU A 76 9.81 -16.07 16.99
N GLU A 77 9.36 -17.16 16.37
CA GLU A 77 9.92 -17.67 15.11
C GLU A 77 9.77 -16.64 13.98
N LEU A 78 8.58 -16.05 13.85
CA LEU A 78 8.33 -15.01 12.86
C LEU A 78 9.17 -13.75 13.15
N ALA A 79 9.25 -13.32 14.41
CA ALA A 79 10.05 -12.17 14.80
C ALA A 79 11.55 -12.39 14.52
N ALA A 80 12.08 -13.59 14.78
CA ALA A 80 13.47 -13.94 14.49
C ALA A 80 13.77 -13.87 12.98
N LEU A 81 12.84 -14.32 12.13
CA LEU A 81 12.97 -14.17 10.68
C LEU A 81 12.99 -12.69 10.26
N ILE A 82 12.10 -11.85 10.78
CA ILE A 82 12.10 -10.43 10.45
C ILE A 82 13.41 -9.77 10.89
N GLN A 83 13.94 -10.13 12.06
CA GLN A 83 15.23 -9.63 12.53
C GLN A 83 16.39 -10.04 11.61
N SER A 84 16.43 -11.28 11.12
CA SER A 84 17.48 -11.71 10.20
C SER A 84 17.39 -10.95 8.87
N LEU A 85 16.18 -10.74 8.33
CA LEU A 85 15.95 -9.97 7.11
C LEU A 85 16.33 -8.48 7.27
N ASN A 86 16.09 -7.91 8.45
CA ASN A 86 16.54 -6.57 8.77
C ASN A 86 18.08 -6.44 8.76
N GLN A 87 18.78 -7.46 9.25
CA GLN A 87 20.25 -7.47 9.31
C GLN A 87 20.91 -7.81 7.97
N ASP A 88 20.18 -8.45 7.05
CA ASP A 88 20.70 -8.80 5.73
C ASP A 88 20.86 -7.54 4.83
N PRO A 89 22.09 -7.14 4.46
CA PRO A 89 22.32 -5.97 3.63
C PRO A 89 21.89 -6.20 2.16
N SER A 90 21.66 -7.44 1.73
CA SER A 90 21.13 -7.73 0.40
C SER A 90 19.62 -7.47 0.29
N ILE A 91 18.90 -7.44 1.42
CA ILE A 91 17.47 -7.18 1.47
C ILE A 91 17.20 -5.70 1.70
N HIS A 92 16.51 -5.07 0.75
CA HIS A 92 16.20 -3.63 0.76
C HIS A 92 14.74 -3.38 1.10
N GLY A 93 13.86 -4.36 0.88
CA GLY A 93 12.44 -4.28 1.21
C GLY A 93 11.92 -5.59 1.79
N ILE A 94 11.06 -5.47 2.81
CA ILE A 94 10.41 -6.59 3.48
C ILE A 94 8.90 -6.35 3.43
N LEU A 95 8.17 -7.37 2.99
CA LEU A 95 6.71 -7.39 3.01
C LEU A 95 6.25 -8.60 3.82
N VAL A 96 5.43 -8.36 4.84
CA VAL A 96 4.71 -9.41 5.59
C VAL A 96 3.29 -9.45 5.08
N GLN A 97 2.89 -10.56 4.48
CA GLN A 97 1.53 -10.71 3.94
C GLN A 97 0.51 -10.78 5.08
N LEU A 98 -0.55 -9.98 4.97
CA LEU A 98 -1.65 -9.89 5.92
C LEU A 98 -2.95 -10.46 5.31
N PRO A 99 -3.87 -11.00 6.13
CA PRO A 99 -3.78 -11.14 7.58
C PRO A 99 -2.88 -12.30 8.02
N LEU A 100 -2.26 -12.18 9.20
CA LEU A 100 -1.56 -13.32 9.82
C LEU A 100 -2.59 -14.29 10.45
N PRO A 101 -2.31 -15.61 10.46
CA PRO A 101 -3.14 -16.58 11.17
C PRO A 101 -3.26 -16.23 12.67
N ARG A 102 -4.47 -16.36 13.23
CA ARG A 102 -4.63 -16.32 14.71
C ARG A 102 -3.86 -17.52 15.29
N PRO A 103 -3.05 -17.37 16.36
CA PRO A 103 -3.03 -16.29 17.35
C PRO A 103 -1.97 -15.19 17.14
N LEU A 104 -1.31 -15.13 15.98
CA LEU A 104 -0.24 -14.16 15.72
C LEU A 104 -0.75 -12.73 15.76
N LYS A 105 0.09 -11.83 16.28
CA LYS A 105 -0.18 -10.39 16.32
C LYS A 105 0.62 -9.72 15.21
N SER A 106 -0.08 -9.10 14.26
CA SER A 106 0.53 -8.38 13.13
C SER A 106 1.31 -7.15 13.57
N ASP A 107 0.76 -6.35 14.48
CA ASP A 107 1.34 -5.04 14.80
C ASP A 107 2.78 -5.16 15.33
N PRO A 108 3.10 -6.03 16.32
CA PRO A 108 4.49 -6.20 16.75
C PRO A 108 5.44 -6.67 15.65
N ILE A 109 4.97 -7.46 14.68
CA ILE A 109 5.78 -7.93 13.55
C ILE A 109 6.04 -6.78 12.57
N ILE A 110 5.01 -6.01 12.23
CA ILE A 110 5.13 -4.85 11.35
C ILE A 110 6.08 -3.82 11.97
N GLN A 111 5.93 -3.52 13.27
CA GLN A 111 6.81 -2.58 13.97
C GLN A 111 8.23 -3.13 14.22
N LEU A 112 8.50 -4.39 13.88
CA LEU A 112 9.83 -4.97 13.94
C LEU A 112 10.60 -4.77 12.64
N ILE A 113 9.92 -4.54 11.51
CA ILE A 113 10.55 -4.23 10.23
C ILE A 113 11.22 -2.85 10.33
N LEU A 114 12.47 -2.73 9.88
CA LEU A 114 13.13 -1.42 9.86
C LEU A 114 12.32 -0.44 8.98
N PRO A 115 12.09 0.81 9.42
CA PRO A 115 11.28 1.77 8.66
C PRO A 115 11.70 1.94 7.19
N GLU A 116 13.01 1.93 6.94
CA GLU A 116 13.62 2.03 5.61
C GLU A 116 13.46 0.76 4.75
N LYS A 117 13.13 -0.38 5.36
CA LYS A 117 12.83 -1.65 4.67
C LYS A 117 11.32 -1.95 4.61
N ASP A 118 10.48 -1.15 5.27
CA ASP A 118 9.02 -1.31 5.29
C ASP A 118 8.37 -0.77 4.01
N VAL A 119 8.50 -1.53 2.93
CA VAL A 119 7.98 -1.16 1.61
C VAL A 119 6.45 -1.18 1.51
N ASP A 120 5.74 -1.65 2.54
CA ASP A 120 4.28 -1.57 2.63
C ASP A 120 3.80 -0.35 3.45
N GLY A 121 4.73 0.43 4.03
CA GLY A 121 4.47 1.72 4.68
C GLY A 121 3.58 1.62 5.92
N LEU A 122 3.67 0.52 6.68
CA LEU A 122 2.81 0.24 7.84
C LEU A 122 3.51 0.50 9.19
N HIS A 123 4.81 0.76 9.17
CA HIS A 123 5.58 1.13 10.34
C HIS A 123 5.14 2.50 10.87
N VAL A 124 5.01 2.65 12.18
CA VAL A 124 4.50 3.90 12.81
C VAL A 124 5.40 5.09 12.50
N VAL A 125 6.71 4.86 12.38
CA VAL A 125 7.69 5.88 11.96
C VAL A 125 7.36 6.39 10.55
N ASN A 126 7.07 5.50 9.60
CA ASN A 126 6.68 5.89 8.24
C ASN A 126 5.34 6.64 8.23
N GLY A 127 4.36 6.20 9.02
CA GLY A 127 3.12 6.94 9.22
C GLY A 127 3.33 8.32 9.86
N GLY A 128 4.29 8.45 10.77
CA GLY A 128 4.68 9.71 11.39
C GLY A 128 5.37 10.65 10.40
N LYS A 129 6.32 10.14 9.61
CA LYS A 129 6.99 10.88 8.53
C LYS A 129 6.00 11.43 7.52
N LEU A 130 5.07 10.58 7.06
CA LEU A 130 3.97 11.01 6.18
C LEU A 130 3.10 12.09 6.85
N ALA A 131 2.79 11.96 8.14
CA ALA A 131 2.01 12.96 8.86
C ALA A 131 2.70 14.32 8.97
N THR A 132 4.03 14.35 8.97
CA THR A 132 4.84 15.57 9.01
C THR A 132 5.23 16.09 7.63
N GLY A 133 4.84 15.40 6.55
CA GLY A 133 5.19 15.76 5.17
C GLY A 133 6.60 15.31 4.73
N ASP A 134 7.26 14.43 5.48
CA ASP A 134 8.53 13.81 5.08
C ASP A 134 8.26 12.65 4.12
N LEU A 135 8.19 13.00 2.84
CA LEU A 135 8.00 12.07 1.72
C LEU A 135 9.31 11.60 1.11
N GLU A 136 10.44 12.20 1.50
CA GLU A 136 11.76 11.82 1.00
C GLU A 136 12.27 10.55 1.70
N THR A 137 12.03 10.44 3.00
CA THR A 137 12.50 9.30 3.80
C THR A 137 11.37 8.42 4.34
N GLY A 138 10.12 8.86 4.21
CA GLY A 138 8.94 8.12 4.65
C GLY A 138 8.37 7.24 3.55
N LEU A 139 8.32 5.92 3.78
CA LEU A 139 7.65 5.00 2.87
C LEU A 139 6.13 5.08 3.08
N VAL A 140 5.38 5.30 2.00
CA VAL A 140 3.93 5.41 2.04
C VAL A 140 3.32 4.05 1.71
N SER A 141 2.18 3.73 2.32
CA SER A 141 1.49 2.49 1.98
C SER A 141 1.18 2.40 0.47
N CYS A 142 1.38 1.21 -0.10
CA CYS A 142 1.36 1.00 -1.54
C CYS A 142 0.01 1.34 -2.19
N THR A 143 -1.10 1.11 -1.49
CA THR A 143 -2.45 1.35 -2.02
C THR A 143 -2.78 2.85 -2.18
N PRO A 144 -2.63 3.71 -1.15
CA PRO A 144 -2.83 5.14 -1.33
C PRO A 144 -1.83 5.76 -2.32
N ASP A 145 -0.58 5.31 -2.35
CA ASP A 145 0.41 5.86 -3.29
C ASP A 145 0.11 5.45 -4.74
N GLY A 146 -0.31 4.20 -4.98
CA GLY A 146 -0.84 3.76 -6.26
C GLY A 146 -2.11 4.52 -6.67
N ALA A 147 -3.01 4.83 -5.73
CA ALA A 147 -4.17 5.66 -5.99
C ALA A 147 -3.79 7.08 -6.44
N MET A 148 -2.72 7.65 -5.87
CA MET A 148 -2.21 8.97 -6.28
C MET A 148 -1.70 8.98 -7.71
N VAL A 149 -1.15 7.89 -8.24
CA VAL A 149 -0.77 7.79 -9.67
C VAL A 149 -1.99 8.05 -10.56
N PHE A 150 -3.14 7.46 -10.23
CA PHE A 150 -4.38 7.67 -10.98
C PHE A 150 -4.91 9.09 -10.82
N VAL A 151 -4.92 9.61 -9.59
CA VAL A 151 -5.38 10.99 -9.31
C VAL A 151 -4.55 12.00 -10.09
N ARG A 152 -3.23 11.85 -10.09
CA ARG A 152 -2.31 12.75 -10.82
C ARG A 152 -2.47 12.67 -12.32
N ARG A 153 -2.72 11.47 -12.86
CA ARG A 153 -2.99 11.31 -14.30
C ARG A 153 -4.25 12.06 -14.75
N MET A 154 -5.25 12.16 -13.88
CA MET A 154 -6.52 12.83 -14.17
C MET A 154 -6.52 14.33 -13.91
N HIS A 155 -5.83 14.76 -12.84
CA HIS A 155 -5.94 16.12 -12.32
C HIS A 155 -4.63 16.91 -12.34
N GLY A 156 -3.51 16.28 -12.70
CA GLY A 156 -2.17 16.84 -12.55
C GLY A 156 -1.60 16.64 -11.15
N ASP A 157 -0.36 17.10 -10.96
CA ASP A 157 0.36 16.95 -9.68
C ASP A 157 -0.11 17.91 -8.59
N ASP A 158 -0.63 19.08 -8.99
CA ASP A 158 -1.18 20.09 -8.07
C ASP A 158 -2.70 19.98 -8.01
N LEU A 159 -3.22 19.59 -6.84
CA LEU A 159 -4.65 19.45 -6.58
C LEU A 159 -5.24 20.69 -5.87
N SER A 160 -4.52 21.82 -5.93
CA SER A 160 -4.98 23.09 -5.38
C SER A 160 -6.39 23.45 -5.84
N GLY A 161 -7.26 23.76 -4.87
CA GLY A 161 -8.65 24.12 -5.12
C GLY A 161 -9.62 22.93 -5.29
N LEU A 162 -9.12 21.69 -5.28
CA LEU A 162 -9.97 20.50 -5.30
C LEU A 162 -10.39 20.10 -3.89
N ASN A 163 -11.61 19.53 -3.77
CA ASN A 163 -12.13 19.00 -2.53
C ASN A 163 -12.21 17.46 -2.61
N ALA A 164 -11.39 16.77 -1.82
CA ALA A 164 -11.35 15.32 -1.77
C ALA A 164 -12.10 14.76 -0.56
N VAL A 165 -12.82 13.65 -0.76
CA VAL A 165 -13.55 12.94 0.30
C VAL A 165 -13.01 11.52 0.43
N VAL A 166 -12.34 11.24 1.54
CA VAL A 166 -11.82 9.90 1.84
C VAL A 166 -12.79 9.17 2.77
N ILE A 167 -13.31 8.03 2.32
CA ILE A 167 -14.24 7.20 3.09
C ILE A 167 -13.49 6.01 3.67
N GLY A 168 -13.20 6.10 4.97
CA GLY A 168 -12.40 5.12 5.71
C GLY A 168 -11.26 5.81 6.46
N ARG A 169 -10.82 5.17 7.55
CA ARG A 169 -9.79 5.70 8.45
C ARG A 169 -8.80 4.63 8.92
N SER A 170 -8.63 3.58 8.12
CA SER A 170 -7.63 2.54 8.38
C SER A 170 -6.21 3.12 8.26
N ASN A 171 -5.27 2.49 8.95
CA ASN A 171 -3.84 2.82 8.82
C ASN A 171 -3.28 2.38 7.46
N LEU A 172 -3.86 1.34 6.84
CA LEU A 172 -3.50 0.84 5.52
C LEU A 172 -3.90 1.74 4.35
N PHE A 173 -4.94 2.56 4.49
CA PHE A 173 -5.48 3.30 3.35
C PHE A 173 -6.04 4.67 3.72
N GLY A 174 -7.07 4.72 4.58
CA GLY A 174 -7.85 5.96 4.74
C GLY A 174 -7.04 7.14 5.25
N LYS A 175 -6.25 6.94 6.32
CA LYS A 175 -5.38 7.98 6.86
C LYS A 175 -4.24 8.37 5.89
N PRO A 176 -3.44 7.43 5.35
CA PRO A 176 -2.37 7.81 4.43
C PRO A 176 -2.90 8.44 3.14
N MET A 177 -4.02 7.98 2.58
CA MET A 177 -4.62 8.61 1.39
C MET A 177 -5.01 10.07 1.66
N ALA A 178 -5.60 10.35 2.82
CA ALA A 178 -5.96 11.71 3.21
C ALA A 178 -4.73 12.62 3.32
N GLN A 179 -3.63 12.10 3.88
CA GLN A 179 -2.37 12.84 3.97
C GLN A 179 -1.76 13.09 2.59
N ARG A 180 -1.72 12.09 1.71
CA ARG A 180 -1.19 12.26 0.34
C ARG A 180 -1.96 13.28 -0.50
N LEU A 181 -3.28 13.31 -0.36
CA LEU A 181 -4.12 14.31 -1.03
C LEU A 181 -3.88 15.71 -0.46
N LEU A 182 -3.70 15.82 0.85
CA LEU A 182 -3.39 17.08 1.52
C LEU A 182 -2.01 17.61 1.12
N ASP A 183 -1.00 16.73 1.05
CA ASP A 183 0.35 17.06 0.56
C ASP A 183 0.35 17.55 -0.89
N ALA A 184 -0.63 17.10 -1.68
CA ALA A 184 -0.86 17.56 -3.04
C ALA A 184 -1.80 18.79 -3.14
N ASN A 185 -2.00 19.52 -2.03
CA ASN A 185 -2.80 20.75 -1.90
C ASN A 185 -4.33 20.60 -2.00
N ALA A 186 -4.89 19.38 -1.95
CA ALA A 186 -6.33 19.21 -1.91
C ALA A 186 -6.91 19.54 -0.52
N ALA A 187 -8.12 20.10 -0.48
CA ALA A 187 -8.89 20.17 0.76
C ALA A 187 -9.53 18.81 1.05
N VAL A 188 -9.19 18.18 2.19
CA VAL A 188 -9.58 16.78 2.46
C VAL A 188 -10.63 16.69 3.58
N THR A 189 -11.71 15.96 3.31
CA THR A 189 -12.72 15.57 4.31
C THR A 189 -12.71 14.05 4.50
N MET A 190 -12.57 13.59 5.75
CA MET A 190 -12.65 12.16 6.08
C MET A 190 -14.03 11.76 6.60
N ALA A 191 -14.59 10.67 6.08
CA ALA A 191 -15.82 10.04 6.54
C ALA A 191 -15.58 8.59 7.01
N HIS A 192 -16.43 8.08 7.91
CA HIS A 192 -16.31 6.71 8.44
C HIS A 192 -17.64 6.19 8.97
N SER A 193 -17.69 4.95 9.45
CA SER A 193 -18.93 4.28 9.91
C SER A 193 -19.75 5.03 10.98
N ARG A 194 -19.16 6.02 11.68
CA ARG A 194 -19.83 6.83 12.71
C ARG A 194 -20.10 8.28 12.25
N ARG A 195 -19.82 8.60 10.99
CA ARG A 195 -20.14 9.87 10.33
C ARG A 195 -20.43 9.62 8.85
N THR A 196 -21.70 9.75 8.48
CA THR A 196 -22.12 9.89 7.09
C THR A 196 -21.59 11.21 6.53
N CYS A 197 -20.99 11.16 5.33
CA CYS A 197 -20.51 12.36 4.65
C CYS A 197 -21.73 13.26 4.38
N PRO A 198 -21.72 14.55 4.79
CA PRO A 198 -22.77 15.47 4.36
C PRO A 198 -22.64 15.61 2.85
N GLU A 199 -23.70 15.24 2.13
CA GLU A 199 -23.82 15.38 0.67
C GLU A 199 -23.61 16.83 0.17
N ARG A 200 -23.60 17.80 1.11
CA ARG A 200 -23.49 19.25 0.90
C ARG A 200 -22.15 19.89 1.28
N ALA A 201 -21.19 19.17 1.83
CA ALA A 201 -19.95 19.78 2.32
C ALA A 201 -18.88 20.02 1.24
N ALA A 202 -19.01 19.40 0.06
CA ALA A 202 -18.11 19.63 -1.05
C ALA A 202 -18.82 20.46 -2.13
N PRO A 203 -18.31 21.65 -2.51
CA PRO A 203 -18.80 22.33 -3.71
C PRO A 203 -18.61 21.42 -4.94
N PRO A 204 -19.40 21.58 -6.02
CA PRO A 204 -19.43 20.67 -7.17
C PRO A 204 -18.12 20.56 -7.98
N SER A 205 -17.05 21.25 -7.58
CA SER A 205 -15.72 21.11 -8.13
C SER A 205 -15.07 19.78 -7.67
N ALA A 206 -15.15 18.77 -8.55
CA ALA A 206 -14.39 17.51 -8.56
C ALA A 206 -14.24 16.81 -7.21
N VAL A 207 -15.31 16.13 -6.78
CA VAL A 207 -15.31 15.29 -5.59
C VAL A 207 -14.64 13.95 -5.89
N LEU A 208 -13.42 13.73 -5.41
CA LEU A 208 -12.79 12.42 -5.38
C LEU A 208 -13.36 11.62 -4.19
N ARG A 209 -14.23 10.64 -4.45
CA ARG A 209 -14.70 9.68 -3.42
C ARG A 209 -13.88 8.40 -3.50
N TRP A 210 -13.10 8.14 -2.46
CA TRP A 210 -12.29 6.92 -2.38
C TRP A 210 -12.72 6.06 -1.19
N SER A 211 -13.01 4.79 -1.47
CA SER A 211 -13.27 3.77 -0.44
C SER A 211 -12.64 2.45 -0.88
N ARG A 212 -12.26 1.58 0.06
CA ARG A 212 -11.73 0.24 -0.25
C ARG A 212 -12.71 -0.57 -1.12
N ARG A 213 -14.03 -0.40 -0.91
CA ARG A 213 -15.08 -1.06 -1.71
C ARG A 213 -15.19 -0.53 -3.14
N ALA A 214 -14.72 0.68 -3.43
CA ALA A 214 -14.79 1.24 -4.79
C ALA A 214 -13.83 0.54 -5.77
N LEU A 215 -12.79 -0.14 -5.26
CA LEU A 215 -11.90 -0.99 -6.05
C LEU A 215 -12.46 -2.40 -6.25
N ASP A 216 -13.24 -2.92 -5.29
CA ASP A 216 -13.86 -4.25 -5.36
C ASP A 216 -15.23 -4.28 -6.05
N GLN A 217 -15.90 -3.13 -6.19
CA GLN A 217 -17.27 -3.05 -6.73
C GLN A 217 -17.31 -2.41 -8.12
N ALA A 218 -16.81 -3.16 -9.10
CA ALA A 218 -17.33 -3.10 -10.48
C ALA A 218 -18.68 -3.84 -10.62
N GLY A 219 -19.36 -4.15 -9.53
CA GLY A 219 -20.71 -4.73 -9.54
C GLY A 219 -21.21 -5.09 -8.14
N CYS A 220 -21.97 -4.20 -7.49
CA CYS A 220 -22.96 -4.59 -6.48
C CYS A 220 -23.87 -3.40 -6.16
N ASP A 221 -25.16 -3.54 -6.51
CA ASP A 221 -26.24 -2.64 -6.13
C ASP A 221 -26.36 -2.50 -4.60
N GLY A 222 -26.62 -1.27 -4.17
CA GLY A 222 -26.71 -0.87 -2.78
C GLY A 222 -27.90 -1.51 -2.07
N ASP A 223 -27.63 -2.46 -1.17
CA ASP A 223 -28.42 -2.61 0.06
C ASP A 223 -27.89 -3.63 1.09
N ARG A 224 -26.78 -4.35 0.84
CA ARG A 224 -26.33 -5.46 1.72
C ARG A 224 -24.99 -5.27 2.44
N CYS A 225 -24.63 -4.05 2.84
CA CYS A 225 -23.41 -3.81 3.63
C CYS A 225 -23.69 -3.48 5.10
N ARG A 226 -24.43 -4.35 5.80
CA ARG A 226 -24.37 -4.47 7.26
C ARG A 226 -23.78 -5.85 7.56
N HIS A 227 -22.76 -5.92 8.40
CA HIS A 227 -22.01 -7.10 8.84
C HIS A 227 -20.78 -7.43 8.00
N GLN A 228 -19.67 -6.80 8.39
CA GLN A 228 -18.44 -7.49 8.78
C GLN A 228 -17.42 -6.41 9.14
N SER A 229 -17.27 -6.22 10.44
CA SER A 229 -16.21 -5.45 11.07
C SER A 229 -15.59 -6.40 12.07
N ASP A 230 -14.42 -6.90 11.73
CA ASP A 230 -13.30 -7.29 12.59
C ASP A 230 -12.04 -7.29 11.72
#